data_AF-A0A433QB18-F1
#
_entry.id   AF-A0A433QB18-F1
#
_cell.length_a   1.000
_cell.length_b   1.000
_cell.length_c   1.000
_cell.angle_alpha   90.00
_cell.angle_beta   90.00
_cell.angle_gamma   90.00
#
_symmetry.space_group_name_H-M   'P 1'
#
loop_
_entity.id
_entity.type
_entity.pdbx_description
1 polymer ?
#
loop_
_entity_poly.entity_id
_entity_poly.type
_entity_poly.pdbx_seq_one_letter_code
_entity_poly.pdbx_strand_id
1 'polypeptide(L)' 'MGKVHGSLARAGKEKKKKPVSRAKKRIIYNRRFVNITAVHGKRRMNPAPTSDKP' A
#
# COMPACT_ATOMS: atom_id res chain seq x y z
N MET A 1 3.13 13.96 33.78
CA MET A 1 3.32 12.84 32.85
C MET A 1 2.00 12.07 32.73
N GLY A 2 1.05 12.59 31.94
CA GLY A 2 -0.29 12.01 31.83
C GLY A 2 -0.33 10.89 30.79
N LYS A 3 -0.95 9.75 31.14
CA LYS A 3 -1.15 8.63 30.21
C LYS A 3 -2.32 8.96 29.29
N VAL A 4 -2.04 9.20 28.01
CA VAL A 4 -3.07 9.52 27.01
C VAL A 4 -3.55 8.23 26.36
N HIS A 5 -4.75 7.77 26.72
CA HIS A 5 -5.52 6.82 25.91
C HIS A 5 -6.75 7.54 25.36
N GLY A 6 -6.56 8.24 24.24
CA GLY A 6 -7.67 8.72 23.42
C GLY A 6 -8.32 7.56 22.68
N SER A 7 -9.62 7.64 22.42
CA SER A 7 -10.34 6.61 21.67
C SER A 7 -10.05 6.72 20.17
N LEU A 8 -9.52 5.65 19.57
CA LEU A 8 -9.33 5.44 18.13
C LEU A 8 -10.69 5.28 17.39
N ALA A 9 -11.71 6.02 17.81
CA ALA A 9 -13.12 5.63 17.66
C ALA A 9 -13.67 5.66 16.23
N ARG A 10 -12.89 6.03 15.20
CA ARG A 10 -13.37 6.03 13.80
C ARG A 10 -12.33 5.58 12.78
N ALA A 11 -11.33 4.79 13.18
CA ALA A 11 -10.40 4.16 12.24
C ALA A 11 -10.88 2.76 11.78
N GLY A 12 -12.19 2.59 11.58
CA GLY A 12 -12.80 1.32 11.16
C GLY A 12 -13.37 1.42 9.76
N LYS A 13 -12.53 1.57 8.73
CA LYS A 13 -12.99 1.42 7.33
C LYS A 13 -12.96 -0.05 6.96
N GLU A 14 -14.11 -0.60 6.56
CA GLU A 14 -14.19 -1.92 5.95
C GLU A 14 -13.30 -1.97 4.71
N LYS A 15 -12.25 -2.80 4.76
CA LYS A 15 -11.34 -3.01 3.64
C LYS A 15 -11.99 -3.99 2.68
N LYS A 16 -12.06 -3.64 1.40
CA LYS A 16 -12.52 -4.55 0.34
C LYS A 16 -11.78 -5.89 0.46
N LYS A 17 -12.52 -6.99 0.30
CA LYS A 17 -11.97 -8.35 0.36
C LYS A 17 -10.80 -8.46 -0.62
N LYS A 18 -9.63 -8.84 -0.12
CA LYS A 18 -8.48 -9.09 -0.99
C LYS A 18 -8.78 -10.34 -1.82
N PRO A 19 -8.51 -10.32 -3.14
CA PRO A 19 -8.63 -11.52 -3.96
C PRO A 19 -7.67 -12.59 -3.45
N VAL A 20 -8.07 -13.85 -3.63
CA VAL A 20 -7.34 -15.03 -3.17
C VAL A 20 -6.69 -15.79 -4.34
N SER A 21 -5.77 -16.69 -4.02
CA SER A 21 -5.13 -17.64 -4.94
C SER A 21 -4.64 -17.03 -6.27
N ARG A 22 -5.15 -17.51 -7.40
CA ARG A 22 -4.75 -17.12 -8.76
C ARG A 22 -4.99 -15.64 -9.03
N ALA A 23 -6.12 -15.11 -8.56
CA ALA A 23 -6.45 -13.70 -8.75
C ALA A 23 -5.43 -12.80 -8.03
N LYS A 24 -5.01 -13.18 -6.82
CA LYS A 24 -3.94 -12.47 -6.09
C LYS A 24 -2.61 -12.51 -6.84
N LYS A 25 -2.22 -13.68 -7.35
CA LYS A 25 -0.97 -13.85 -8.12
C LYS A 25 -0.96 -12.99 -9.39
N ARG A 26 -2.08 -12.95 -10.14
CA ARG A 26 -2.23 -12.10 -11.33
C ARG A 26 -2.03 -10.62 -11.03
N ILE A 27 -2.65 -10.11 -9.95
CA ILE A 27 -2.52 -8.71 -9.55
C ILE A 27 -1.09 -8.36 -9.15
N ILE A 28 -0.41 -9.26 -8.42
CA ILE A 28 1.00 -9.06 -8.02
C ILE A 28 1.91 -9.02 -9.26
N TYR A 29 1.73 -9.95 -10.19
CA TYR A 29 2.52 -10.01 -11.43
C TYR A 29 2.36 -8.73 -12.24
N ASN A 30 1.12 -8.34 -12.51
CA ASN A 30 0.83 -7.14 -13.29
C ASN A 30 1.42 -5.88 -12.63
N ARG A 31 1.35 -5.74 -11.29
CA ARG A 31 1.93 -4.59 -10.57
C ARG A 31 3.45 -4.58 -10.54
N ARG A 32 4.11 -5.74 -10.59
CA ARG A 32 5.58 -5.86 -10.47
C ARG A 32 6.29 -5.80 -11.82
N PHE A 33 5.66 -6.30 -12.87
CA PHE A 33 6.35 -6.58 -14.14
C PHE A 33 5.69 -5.95 -15.36
N VAL A 34 4.36 -5.81 -15.40
CA VAL A 34 3.66 -5.31 -16.59
C VAL A 34 3.39 -3.81 -16.50
N ASN A 35 2.67 -3.38 -15.46
CA ASN A 35 2.22 -1.99 -15.28
C ASN A 35 3.15 -1.22 -14.35
N ILE A 36 4.44 -1.24 -14.62
CA ILE A 36 5.45 -0.60 -13.78
C ILE A 36 6.01 0.65 -14.44
N THR A 37 6.21 1.70 -13.64
CA THR A 37 7.00 2.87 -14.04
C THR A 37 8.48 2.50 -14.04
N ALA A 38 9.20 2.91 -15.09
CA ALA A 38 10.64 2.71 -15.18
C ALA A 38 11.31 3.42 -14.01
N VAL A 39 12.17 2.69 -13.30
CA VAL A 39 12.91 3.22 -12.15
C VAL A 39 14.38 2.93 -12.38
N HIS A 40 15.20 3.97 -12.24
CA HIS A 40 16.64 3.85 -12.24
C HIS A 40 17.06 3.27 -10.88
N GLY A 41 17.68 2.09 -10.88
CA GLY A 41 18.13 1.41 -9.65
C GLY A 41 17.10 0.48 -8.99
N LYS A 42 17.29 0.17 -7.70
CA LYS A 42 16.50 -0.84 -6.97
C LYS A 42 15.07 -0.36 -6.66
N ARG A 43 14.08 -1.20 -6.97
CA ARG A 43 12.64 -0.89 -6.78
C ARG A 43 12.23 -0.83 -5.31
N ARG A 44 11.41 0.15 -4.95
CA ARG A 44 10.73 0.25 -3.64
C ARG A 44 9.27 -0.19 -3.78
N MET A 45 8.81 -1.11 -2.92
CA MET A 45 7.49 -1.73 -3.05
C MET A 45 6.36 -0.95 -2.36
N ASN A 46 6.69 -0.24 -1.28
CA ASN A 46 5.76 0.61 -0.53
C ASN A 46 6.46 1.93 -0.20
N PRO A 47 6.76 2.78 -1.21
CA PRO A 47 7.32 4.09 -0.94
C PRO A 47 6.32 4.92 -0.14
N ALA A 48 6.80 5.65 0.87
CA ALA A 48 6.03 6.74 1.47
C ALA A 48 5.76 7.80 0.39
N PRO A 49 4.66 8.56 0.48
CA PRO A 49 4.48 9.71 -0.40
C PRO A 49 5.69 10.64 -0.19
N THR A 50 6.47 10.86 -1.24
CA THR A 50 7.49 11.92 -1.25
C THR A 50 6.75 13.25 -1.33
N SER A 51 7.13 14.20 -0.48
CA SER A 51 6.58 15.57 -0.49
C SER A 51 6.79 16.27 -1.83
N ASP A 52 7.75 15.79 -2.60
CA ASP A 52 8.03 16.20 -3.97
C ASP A 52 7.05 15.52 -4.94
N LYS A 53 5.89 16.13 -5.06
CA LYS A 53 5.04 16.08 -6.26
C LYS A 53 4.77 17.56 -6.60
N PRO A 54 4.76 17.98 -7.88
CA PRO A 54 4.22 19.29 -8.20
C PRO A 54 2.77 19.42 -7.71
#